data_AF-A0A2U2DHT1-F1
#
_entry.id   AF-A0A2U2DHT1-F1
#
_cell.length_a   1.000
_cell.length_b   1.000
_cell.length_c   1.000
_cell.angle_alpha   90.00
_cell.angle_beta   90.00
_cell.angle_gamma   90.00
#
_symmetry.space_group_name_H-M   'P 1'
#
loop_
_entity.id
_entity.type
_entity.pdbx_description
1 polymer ?
#
loop_
_entity_poly.entity_id
_entity_poly.type
_entity_poly.pdbx_seq_one_letter_code
_entity_poly.pdbx_strand_id
1 'polypeptide(L)' 'MNELRLLKANRETSISLLDISIPLSAAGFTVADIVDALFQMKLDKDIDLINGDRLRITRDIL' A
#
# COMPACT_ATOMS: atom_id res chain seq x y z
N MET A 1 21.43 1.54 -16.70
CA MET A 1 20.75 2.08 -15.50
C MET A 1 19.80 3.21 -15.88
N ASN A 2 18.65 2.92 -16.49
CA ASN A 2 17.67 3.98 -16.81
C ASN A 2 16.20 3.53 -16.74
N GLU A 3 15.91 2.25 -16.47
CA GLU A 3 14.53 1.76 -16.42
C GLU A 3 13.87 2.02 -15.04
N LEU A 4 14.65 2.05 -13.96
CA LEU A 4 14.17 2.38 -12.61
C LEU A 4 13.74 3.85 -12.44
N ARG A 5 14.18 4.77 -13.31
CA ARG A 5 13.81 6.19 -13.26
C ARG A 5 12.47 6.50 -13.93
N LEU A 6 11.96 5.60 -14.78
CA LEU A 6 10.64 5.73 -15.43
C LEU A 6 9.50 5.24 -14.52
N LEU A 7 9.83 4.47 -13.48
CA LEU A 7 8.94 4.17 -12.35
C LEU A 7 8.89 5.31 -11.32
N LYS A 8 9.40 6.51 -11.65
CA LYS A 8 9.08 7.71 -10.90
C LYS A 8 7.58 7.94 -10.95
N ALA A 9 6.95 7.62 -9.83
CA ALA A 9 5.76 8.31 -9.33
C ALA A 9 4.56 8.27 -10.29
N ASN A 10 4.16 7.08 -10.73
CA ASN A 10 2.76 6.91 -11.09
C ASN A 10 1.94 6.87 -9.78
N ARG A 11 1.75 8.04 -9.14
CA ARG A 11 0.91 8.23 -7.94
C ARG A 11 -0.55 7.81 -8.18
N GLU A 12 -0.91 7.46 -9.40
CA GLU A 12 -2.21 6.89 -9.76
C GLU A 12 -2.29 5.38 -9.63
N THR A 13 -1.16 4.67 -9.51
CA THR A 13 -1.17 3.21 -9.37
C THR A 13 -1.70 2.84 -7.99
N SER A 14 -2.92 2.33 -7.99
CA SER A 14 -3.53 1.74 -6.81
C SER A 14 -3.09 0.29 -6.66
N ILE A 15 -2.89 -0.17 -5.43
CA ILE A 15 -2.49 -1.53 -5.08
C ILE A 15 -3.70 -2.24 -4.48
N SER A 16 -3.96 -3.48 -4.89
CA SER A 16 -5.05 -4.27 -4.28
C SER A 16 -4.69 -4.62 -2.84
N LEU A 17 -5.65 -4.54 -1.93
CA LEU A 17 -5.49 -5.02 -0.56
C LEU A 17 -5.21 -6.52 -0.53
N LEU A 18 -5.68 -7.29 -1.52
CA LEU A 18 -5.37 -8.72 -1.65
C LEU A 18 -3.88 -8.97 -1.96
N ASP A 19 -3.29 -8.13 -2.81
CA ASP A 19 -1.86 -8.24 -3.17
C ASP A 19 -0.94 -7.97 -1.96
N ILE A 20 -1.48 -7.35 -0.91
CA ILE A 20 -0.80 -7.04 0.35
C ILE A 20 -1.16 -8.07 1.43
N SER A 21 -2.44 -8.37 1.60
CA SER A 21 -2.93 -9.20 2.70
C SER A 21 -2.57 -10.67 2.54
N ILE A 22 -2.50 -11.19 1.30
CA ILE A 22 -2.09 -12.57 1.02
C ILE A 22 -0.65 -12.84 1.51
N PRO A 23 0.39 -12.10 1.08
CA PRO A 23 1.74 -12.35 1.55
C PRO A 23 1.92 -12.05 3.04
N LEU A 24 1.24 -11.06 3.61
CA LEU A 24 1.29 -10.78 5.05
C LEU A 24 0.66 -11.91 5.88
N SER A 25 -0.48 -12.44 5.44
CA SER A 25 -1.10 -13.60 6.08
C SER A 25 -0.19 -14.84 5.99
N ALA A 26 0.46 -15.04 4.84
CA ALA A 26 1.44 -16.12 4.65
C ALA A 26 2.69 -15.96 5.54
N ALA A 27 3.06 -14.73 5.89
CA ALA A 27 4.11 -14.42 6.86
C ALA A 27 3.66 -14.55 8.33
N GLY A 28 2.39 -14.90 8.58
CA GLY A 28 1.85 -15.16 9.91
C GLY A 28 1.17 -13.97 10.58
N PHE A 29 0.99 -12.84 9.88
CA PHE A 29 0.22 -11.72 10.40
C PHE A 29 -1.28 -12.00 10.36
N THR A 30 -2.01 -11.57 11.40
CA THR A 30 -3.47 -11.70 11.40
C THR A 30 -4.12 -10.58 10.58
N VAL A 31 -5.37 -10.79 10.18
CA VAL A 31 -6.16 -9.74 9.52
C VAL A 31 -6.27 -8.49 10.40
N ALA A 32 -6.37 -8.65 11.72
CA ALA A 32 -6.41 -7.52 12.66
C ALA A 32 -5.11 -6.71 12.61
N ASP A 33 -3.94 -7.37 12.65
CA ASP A 33 -2.64 -6.69 12.57
C ASP A 33 -2.50 -5.90 11.26
N ILE A 34 -2.93 -6.50 10.15
CA ILE A 34 -2.86 -5.90 8.82
C ILE A 34 -3.79 -4.67 8.74
N VAL A 35 -5.01 -4.78 9.26
CA VAL A 35 -5.98 -3.68 9.28
C VAL A 35 -5.50 -2.54 10.17
N ASP A 36 -4.99 -2.84 11.36
CA ASP A 36 -4.47 -1.83 12.28
C ASP A 36 -3.29 -1.08 11.66
N ALA A 37 -2.36 -1.79 11.02
CA ALA A 37 -1.24 -1.18 10.31
C ALA A 37 -1.69 -0.27 9.16
N LEU A 38 -2.61 -0.73 8.31
CA LEU A 38 -3.17 0.07 7.23
C LEU A 38 -3.91 1.31 7.75
N PHE A 39 -4.58 1.19 8.90
CA PHE A 39 -5.26 2.31 9.53
C PHE A 39 -4.27 3.36 10.05
N GLN A 40 -3.18 2.94 10.69
CA GLN A 40 -2.11 3.86 11.12
C GLN A 40 -1.46 4.56 9.92
N MET A 41 -1.13 3.82 8.85
CA MET A 41 -0.56 4.41 7.63
C MET A 41 -1.50 5.43 6.99
N LYS A 42 -2.82 5.22 7.07
CA LYS A 42 -3.81 6.19 6.61
C LYS A 42 -3.84 7.45 7.49
N LEU A 43 -3.75 7.29 8.82
CA LEU A 43 -3.69 8.42 9.76
C LEU A 43 -2.44 9.28 9.53
N ASP A 44 -1.31 8.63 9.26
CA ASP A 44 -0.04 9.29 8.95
C ASP A 44 -0.02 9.93 7.56
N LYS A 45 -1.09 9.74 6.77
CA LYS A 45 -1.22 10.19 5.38
C LYS A 45 -0.14 9.60 4.46
N ASP A 46 0.31 8.39 4.79
CA ASP A 46 1.21 7.61 3.95
C ASP A 46 0.45 6.86 2.84
N ILE A 47 -0.82 6.53 3.09
CA ILE A 47 -1.72 5.92 2.11
C ILE A 47 -3.13 6.53 2.13
N ASP A 48 -3.83 6.41 1.00
CA ASP A 48 -5.28 6.60 0.86
C ASP A 48 -5.94 5.26 0.55
N LEU A 49 -6.99 4.91 1.30
CA LEU A 49 -7.89 3.80 0.95
C LEU A 49 -8.92 4.28 -0.07
N ILE A 50 -9.00 3.63 -1.21
CA ILE A 50 -9.93 3.94 -2.30
C ILE A 50 -10.89 2.77 -2.54
N ASN A 51 -11.96 3.02 -3.29
CA ASN A 51 -12.99 2.02 -3.57
C ASN A 51 -12.43 0.73 -4.22
N GLY A 52 -13.10 -0.39 -3.94
CA GLY A 52 -12.78 -1.69 -4.53
C GLY A 52 -11.60 -2.40 -3.87
N ASP A 53 -11.43 -2.22 -2.55
CA ASP A 53 -10.36 -2.83 -1.76
C ASP A 53 -8.96 -2.50 -2.29
N ARG A 54 -8.71 -1.22 -2.58
CA ARG A 54 -7.41 -0.76 -3.07
C ARG A 54 -6.87 0.36 -2.21
N LEU A 55 -5.55 0.52 -2.23
CA LEU A 55 -4.85 1.63 -1.61
C LEU A 55 -4.01 2.39 -2.62
N ARG A 56 -3.79 3.67 -2.37
CA ARG A 56 -2.88 4.55 -3.10
C ARG A 56 -1.81 5.03 -2.13
N ILE A 57 -0.55 5.00 -2.53
CA ILE A 57 0.54 5.56 -1.73
C ILE A 57 0.54 7.08 -1.92
N THR A 58 0.38 7.80 -0.83
CA THR A 58 0.37 9.27 -0.79
C THR A 58 1.69 9.85 -0.30
N ARG A 59 2.49 9.04 0.41
CA ARG A 59 3.84 9.42 0.83
C ARG A 59 4.73 9.67 -0.38
N ASP A 60 5.46 10.77 -0.36
CA ASP A 60 6.57 10.99 -1.27
C ASP A 60 7.70 9.99 -0.95
N ILE A 61 7.91 9.05 -1.88
CA ILE A 61 9.10 8.19 -1.88
C ILE A 61 10.18 8.98 -2.62
N LEU A 62 10.81 9.92 -1.90
CA LEU A 62 11.95 10.71 -2.38
C LEU A 62 13.25 9.92 -2.30
#